data_AF-A0A170XEI4-F1
#
_entry.id   AF-A0A170XEI4-F1
#
_cell.length_a   1.000
_cell.length_b   1.000
_cell.length_c   1.000
_cell.angle_alpha   90.00
_cell.angle_beta   90.00
_cell.angle_gamma   90.00
#
_symmetry.space_group_name_H-M   'P 1'
#
loop_
_entity.id
_entity.type
_entity.pdbx_description
1 polymer ?
#
loop_
_entity_poly.entity_id
_entity_poly.type
_entity_poly.pdbx_seq_one_letter_code
_entity_poly.pdbx_strand_id
1 'polypeptide(L)'
;LNKSVVTLLCLMLQIDPMKRATIEDIKKHEWFQKDLPAYLFPSPVEQDSSVIDTDAVHEVCEKFGVKECEVHNALLSGDPHDQLGIAYHLIIDNKRIADEAAKAELKDFYVASSPPPVSFSPNDLSPSPVRPHPERIAPALRDRAISSLNKEGTSETGKATGT
;
A
#
# COMPACT_ATOMS: atom_id res chain seq x y z
N LEU A 1 19.64 -23.36 1.89
CA LEU A 1 18.41 -22.59 1.57
C LEU A 1 17.20 -23.41 2.02
N ASN A 2 16.17 -22.81 2.61
CA ASN A 2 14.98 -23.55 3.08
C ASN A 2 14.21 -24.12 1.87
N LYS A 3 13.98 -25.44 1.83
CA LYS A 3 13.39 -26.10 0.66
C LYS A 3 11.97 -25.60 0.36
N SER A 4 11.19 -25.25 1.38
CA SER A 4 9.80 -24.81 1.22
C SER A 4 9.71 -23.48 0.46
N VAL A 5 10.50 -22.46 0.83
CA VAL A 5 10.51 -21.19 0.10
C VAL A 5 11.08 -21.33 -1.31
N VAL A 6 12.06 -22.21 -1.51
CA VAL A 6 12.62 -22.47 -2.85
C VAL A 6 11.56 -23.06 -3.77
N THR A 7 10.73 -23.98 -3.28
CA THR A 7 9.62 -24.53 -4.06
C THR A 7 8.63 -23.43 -4.48
N LEU A 8 8.22 -22.56 -3.55
CA LEU A 8 7.34 -21.43 -3.88
C LEU A 8 7.95 -20.51 -4.95
N LEU A 9 9.24 -20.16 -4.79
CA LEU A 9 9.94 -19.31 -5.75
C LEU A 9 10.01 -19.95 -7.15
N CYS A 10 10.30 -21.25 -7.24
CA CYS A 10 10.30 -21.96 -8.51
C CYS A 10 8.92 -21.93 -9.20
N LEU A 11 7.83 -22.05 -8.43
CA LEU A 11 6.47 -21.98 -8.99
C LEU A 11 6.13 -20.55 -9.48
N MET A 12 6.57 -19.51 -8.75
CA MET A 12 6.33 -18.11 -9.14
C MET A 12 7.19 -17.65 -10.33
N LEU A 13 8.41 -18.18 -10.45
CA LEU A 13 9.39 -17.80 -11.47
C LEU A 13 9.34 -18.68 -12.72
N GLN A 14 8.23 -19.39 -12.92
CA GLN A 14 8.03 -20.22 -14.10
C GLN A 14 8.01 -19.36 -15.37
N ILE A 15 8.79 -19.79 -16.37
CA ILE A 15 8.92 -19.11 -17.67
C ILE A 15 7.59 -19.15 -18.42
N ASP A 16 6.93 -20.31 -18.41
CA ASP A 16 5.62 -20.52 -19.03
C ASP A 16 4.51 -19.91 -18.14
N PRO A 17 3.77 -18.89 -18.62
CA PRO A 17 2.74 -18.23 -17.83
C PRO A 17 1.58 -19.17 -17.48
N MET A 18 1.28 -20.18 -18.29
CA MET A 18 0.21 -21.14 -18.03
C MET A 18 0.56 -22.12 -16.91
N LYS A 19 1.85 -22.21 -16.55
CA LYS A 19 2.38 -23.06 -15.46
C LYS A 19 2.84 -22.26 -14.26
N ARG A 20 2.81 -20.93 -14.34
CA ARG A 20 3.22 -20.04 -13.24
C ARG A 20 2.19 -20.09 -12.13
N ALA A 21 2.65 -20.08 -10.87
CA ALA A 21 1.78 -20.02 -9.71
C ALA A 21 0.77 -18.86 -9.82
N THR A 22 -0.49 -19.18 -9.54
CA THR A 22 -1.55 -18.20 -9.34
C THR A 22 -1.50 -17.64 -7.92
N ILE A 23 -2.23 -16.55 -7.66
CA ILE A 23 -2.37 -16.02 -6.30
C ILE A 23 -2.96 -17.06 -5.34
N GLU A 24 -3.90 -17.88 -5.81
CA GLU A 24 -4.49 -18.95 -5.00
C GLU A 24 -3.48 -20.05 -4.67
N ASP A 25 -2.55 -20.36 -5.57
CA ASP A 25 -1.47 -21.31 -5.29
C ASP A 25 -0.51 -20.75 -4.22
N ILE A 26 -0.22 -19.44 -4.28
CA ILE A 26 0.64 -18.76 -3.30
C ILE A 26 -0.04 -18.74 -1.92
N LYS A 27 -1.32 -18.34 -1.83
CA LYS A 27 -2.11 -18.32 -0.59
C LYS A 27 -2.19 -19.69 0.09
N LYS A 28 -2.18 -20.77 -0.70
CA LYS A 28 -2.23 -22.16 -0.22
C LYS A 28 -0.88 -22.73 0.16
N HIS A 29 0.22 -22.06 -0.17
CA HIS A 29 1.56 -22.59 0.07
C HIS A 29 1.95 -22.49 1.55
N GLU A 30 2.45 -23.58 2.15
CA GLU A 30 2.70 -23.65 3.60
C GLU A 30 3.69 -22.60 4.11
N TRP A 31 4.73 -22.31 3.31
CA TRP A 31 5.67 -21.24 3.65
C TRP A 31 4.99 -19.86 3.76
N PHE A 32 4.00 -19.59 2.90
CA PHE A 32 3.29 -18.31 2.87
C PHE A 32 2.26 -18.20 3.99
N GLN A 33 1.64 -19.31 4.39
CA GLN A 33 0.65 -19.34 5.48
C GLN A 33 1.27 -19.17 6.86
N LYS A 34 2.57 -19.44 7.00
CA LYS A 34 3.24 -19.33 8.29
C LYS A 34 3.20 -17.88 8.79
N ASP A 35 2.65 -17.70 9.98
CA ASP A 35 2.50 -16.41 10.66
C ASP A 35 1.76 -15.35 9.79
N LEU A 36 0.87 -15.79 8.89
CA LEU A 36 0.12 -14.93 7.98
C LEU A 36 -0.98 -14.15 8.75
N PRO A 37 -0.92 -12.81 8.82
CA PRO A 37 -1.95 -12.01 9.46
C PRO A 37 -3.30 -12.11 8.73
N ALA A 38 -4.39 -12.24 9.50
CA ALA A 38 -5.74 -12.42 8.96
C ALA A 38 -6.20 -11.26 8.06
N TYR A 39 -5.80 -10.02 8.36
CA TYR A 39 -6.23 -8.82 7.62
C TYR A 39 -5.70 -8.73 6.18
N LEU A 40 -4.73 -9.58 5.79
CA LEU A 40 -4.13 -9.52 4.46
C LEU A 40 -5.03 -10.10 3.36
N PHE A 41 -5.95 -11.00 3.71
CA PHE A 41 -6.85 -11.63 2.75
C PHE A 41 -8.26 -11.72 3.32
N PRO A 42 -9.31 -11.45 2.53
CA PRO A 42 -10.68 -11.63 2.96
C PRO A 42 -10.95 -13.06 3.43
N SER A 43 -11.73 -13.21 4.51
CA SER A 43 -12.26 -14.51 4.90
C SER A 43 -13.28 -14.98 3.86
N PRO A 44 -13.22 -16.24 3.37
CA PRO A 44 -14.21 -16.78 2.42
C PRO A 44 -15.66 -16.71 2.93
N VAL A 45 -15.87 -16.68 4.25
CA VAL A 45 -17.19 -16.68 4.88
C VAL A 45 -17.85 -15.29 4.85
N GLU A 46 -17.07 -14.23 4.68
CA GLU A 46 -17.55 -12.85 4.72
C GLU A 46 -18.06 -12.34 3.38
N GLN A 47 -17.86 -13.10 2.30
CA GLN A 47 -18.34 -12.75 0.95
C GLN A 47 -19.87 -12.89 0.81
N ASP A 48 -20.53 -13.58 1.74
CA ASP A 48 -21.97 -13.91 1.69
C ASP A 48 -22.84 -12.94 2.55
N SER A 49 -22.48 -11.65 2.64
CA SER A 49 -23.33 -10.70 3.36
C SER A 49 -24.61 -10.40 2.56
N SER A 50 -25.71 -11.05 2.92
CA SER A 50 -27.04 -10.84 2.32
C SER A 50 -27.63 -9.43 2.57
N VAL A 51 -26.92 -8.57 3.32
CA VAL A 51 -27.38 -7.22 3.70
C VAL A 51 -26.57 -6.18 2.92
N ILE A 52 -27.26 -5.28 2.23
CA ILE A 52 -26.64 -4.17 1.51
C ILE A 52 -26.30 -3.06 2.50
N ASP A 53 -25.05 -2.58 2.47
CA ASP A 53 -24.56 -1.46 3.27
C ASP A 53 -25.03 -0.13 2.65
N THR A 54 -25.94 0.55 3.33
CA THR A 54 -26.51 1.82 2.86
C THR A 54 -25.52 2.98 2.86
N ASP A 55 -24.54 2.96 3.76
CA ASP A 55 -23.51 4.01 3.83
C ASP A 55 -22.55 3.89 2.65
N ALA A 56 -22.21 2.67 2.26
CA ALA A 56 -21.43 2.41 1.04
C ALA A 56 -22.21 2.82 -0.23
N VAL A 57 -23.51 2.53 -0.31
CA VAL A 57 -24.36 2.98 -1.42
C VAL A 57 -24.37 4.52 -1.50
N HIS A 58 -24.56 5.21 -0.37
CA HIS A 58 -24.54 6.67 -0.33
C HIS A 58 -23.20 7.24 -0.80
N GLU A 59 -22.08 6.63 -0.38
CA GLU A 59 -20.74 7.05 -0.81
C GLU A 59 -20.52 6.86 -2.33
N VAL A 60 -21.03 5.77 -2.92
CA VAL A 60 -21.01 5.58 -4.38
C VAL A 60 -21.85 6.65 -5.07
N CYS A 61 -23.06 6.92 -4.59
CA CYS A 61 -23.94 7.95 -5.14
C CYS A 61 -23.28 9.34 -5.14
N GLU A 62 -22.66 9.74 -4.02
CA GLU A 62 -21.95 11.02 -3.90
C GLU A 62 -20.75 11.10 -4.86
N LYS A 63 -19.95 10.03 -4.99
CA LYS A 63 -18.74 10.03 -5.83
C LYS A 63 -19.03 9.98 -7.33
N PHE A 64 -20.09 9.27 -7.73
CA PHE A 64 -20.43 9.04 -9.15
C PHE A 64 -21.59 9.92 -9.64
N GLY A 65 -22.27 10.63 -8.75
CA GLY A 65 -23.42 11.48 -9.10
C GLY A 65 -24.65 10.71 -9.56
N VAL A 66 -24.82 9.47 -9.09
CA VAL A 66 -25.90 8.54 -9.46
C VAL A 66 -26.92 8.40 -8.34
N LYS A 67 -28.12 7.90 -8.67
CA LYS A 67 -29.16 7.63 -7.67
C LYS A 67 -28.97 6.28 -7.02
N GLU A 68 -29.44 6.13 -5.78
CA GLU A 68 -29.36 4.87 -5.04
C GLU A 68 -29.96 3.69 -5.82
N CYS A 69 -31.07 3.90 -6.52
CA CYS A 69 -31.70 2.87 -7.34
C CYS A 69 -30.76 2.29 -8.40
N GLU A 70 -29.84 3.08 -8.95
CA GLU A 70 -28.88 2.63 -9.97
C GLU A 70 -27.84 1.69 -9.34
N VAL A 71 -27.33 2.05 -8.16
CA VAL A 71 -26.40 1.22 -7.39
C VAL A 71 -27.09 -0.08 -6.94
N HIS A 72 -28.33 -0.01 -6.45
CA HIS A 72 -29.10 -1.19 -6.08
C HIS A 72 -29.34 -2.13 -7.29
N ASN A 73 -29.69 -1.57 -8.45
CA ASN A 73 -29.86 -2.35 -9.67
C ASN A 73 -28.55 -3.04 -10.10
N ALA A 74 -27.42 -2.34 -10.02
CA ALA A 74 -26.10 -2.89 -10.28
C ALA A 74 -25.80 -4.10 -9.38
N LEU A 75 -26.03 -3.95 -8.06
CA LEU A 75 -25.81 -5.04 -7.09
C LEU A 75 -26.73 -6.24 -7.31
N LEU A 76 -27.99 -5.99 -7.70
CA LEU A 76 -28.97 -7.05 -7.97
C LEU A 76 -28.77 -7.72 -9.34
N SER A 77 -28.12 -7.05 -10.29
CA SER A 77 -27.84 -7.60 -11.62
C SER A 77 -26.88 -8.79 -11.56
N GLY A 78 -26.02 -8.85 -10.53
CA GLY A 78 -25.00 -9.88 -10.37
C GLY A 78 -23.89 -9.82 -11.41
N ASP A 79 -23.78 -8.75 -12.21
CA ASP A 79 -22.68 -8.58 -13.16
C ASP A 79 -21.39 -8.16 -12.42
N PRO A 80 -20.35 -9.01 -12.38
CA PRO A 80 -19.08 -8.67 -11.74
C PRO A 80 -18.32 -7.54 -12.46
N HIS A 81 -18.74 -7.13 -13.66
CA HIS A 81 -18.11 -6.04 -14.42
C HIS A 81 -18.86 -4.71 -14.31
N ASP A 82 -19.99 -4.65 -13.58
CA ASP A 82 -20.71 -3.40 -13.36
C ASP A 82 -19.85 -2.43 -12.54
N GLN A 83 -19.66 -1.21 -13.06
CA GLN A 83 -18.77 -0.23 -12.43
C GLN A 83 -19.28 0.26 -11.07
N LEU A 84 -20.60 0.38 -10.89
CA LEU A 84 -21.20 0.79 -9.62
C LEU A 84 -21.12 -0.35 -8.61
N GLY A 85 -21.34 -1.59 -9.06
CA GLY A 85 -21.12 -2.78 -8.25
C GLY A 85 -19.68 -2.87 -7.78
N ILE A 86 -18.70 -2.69 -8.67
CA ILE A 86 -17.27 -2.69 -8.32
C ILE A 86 -16.94 -1.58 -7.31
N ALA A 87 -17.43 -0.35 -7.53
CA ALA A 87 -17.19 0.76 -6.63
C ALA A 87 -17.72 0.49 -5.21
N TYR A 88 -18.92 -0.07 -5.11
CA TYR A 88 -19.53 -0.48 -3.85
C TYR A 88 -18.67 -1.51 -3.10
N HIS A 89 -18.26 -2.59 -3.78
CA HIS A 89 -17.45 -3.63 -3.15
C HIS A 89 -16.08 -3.10 -2.71
N LEU A 90 -15.45 -2.21 -3.49
CA LEU A 90 -14.19 -1.57 -3.12
C LEU A 90 -14.29 -0.74 -1.83
N ILE A 91 -15.39 -0.01 -1.64
CA ILE A 91 -15.62 0.78 -0.42
C ILE A 91 -15.72 -0.15 0.80
N ILE A 92 -16.51 -1.22 0.69
CA ILE A 92 -16.72 -2.17 1.78
C ILE A 92 -15.44 -2.92 2.11
N ASP A 93 -14.71 -3.40 1.11
CA ASP A 93 -13.45 -4.10 1.33
C ASP A 93 -12.41 -3.22 2.03
N ASN A 94 -12.31 -1.94 1.65
CA ASN A 94 -11.40 -1.01 2.31
C ASN A 94 -11.78 -0.73 3.77
N LYS A 95 -13.08 -0.54 4.05
CA LYS A 95 -13.57 -0.38 5.44
C LYS A 95 -13.23 -1.62 6.29
N ARG A 96 -13.52 -2.80 5.75
CA ARG A 96 -13.27 -4.08 6.42
C ARG A 96 -11.79 -4.32 6.70
N ILE A 97 -10.92 -4.10 5.70
CA ILE A 97 -9.47 -4.24 5.87
C ILE A 97 -8.95 -3.29 6.95
N ALA A 98 -9.42 -2.04 6.98
CA ALA A 98 -9.03 -1.07 8.01
C ALA A 98 -9.45 -1.53 9.41
N ASP A 99 -10.67 -2.05 9.56
CA ASP A 99 -11.20 -2.54 10.83
C ASP A 99 -10.47 -3.81 11.32
N GLU A 100 -10.20 -4.76 10.43
CA GLU A 100 -9.44 -5.98 10.75
C GLU A 100 -7.99 -5.67 11.14
N ALA A 101 -7.33 -4.77 10.42
CA ALA A 101 -5.98 -4.32 10.76
C ALA A 101 -5.94 -3.59 12.11
N ALA A 102 -6.96 -2.79 12.42
CA ALA A 102 -7.07 -2.11 13.71
C ALA A 102 -7.28 -3.09 14.88
N LYS A 103 -8.06 -4.16 14.68
CA LYS A 103 -8.25 -5.24 15.67
C LYS A 103 -6.96 -6.04 15.91
N ALA A 104 -6.11 -6.18 14.91
CA ALA A 104 -4.80 -6.82 15.02
C ALA A 104 -3.73 -5.94 15.73
N GLU A 105 -4.14 -4.83 16.36
CA GLU A 105 -3.28 -3.87 17.10
C GLU A 105 -2.16 -3.21 16.27
N LEU A 106 -2.26 -3.25 14.94
CA LEU A 106 -1.31 -2.63 14.00
C LEU A 106 -1.60 -1.13 13.76
N LYS A 107 -1.99 -0.40 14.83
CA LYS A 107 -2.38 1.01 14.76
C LYS A 107 -1.27 1.94 14.25
N ASP A 108 -0.02 1.62 14.54
CA ASP A 108 1.12 2.49 14.22
C ASP A 108 1.54 2.46 12.73
N PHE A 109 1.06 1.49 11.94
CA PHE A 109 1.41 1.42 10.51
C PHE A 109 0.56 2.37 9.64
N TYR A 110 -0.74 2.52 9.96
CA TYR A 110 -1.68 3.28 9.13
C TYR A 110 -1.87 4.75 9.57
N VAL A 111 -1.36 5.12 10.75
CA VAL A 111 -1.46 6.50 11.26
C VAL A 111 -0.09 7.18 11.14
N ALA A 112 0.07 8.04 10.14
CA ALA A 112 1.21 8.94 10.09
C ALA A 112 1.17 9.86 11.32
N SER A 113 2.12 9.71 12.25
CA SER A 113 2.23 10.58 13.41
C SER A 113 2.61 11.98 12.92
N SER A 114 1.64 12.90 12.92
CA SER A 114 1.86 14.34 12.79
C SER A 114 1.48 15.01 14.12
N PRO A 115 2.23 16.02 14.57
CA PRO A 115 3.24 16.82 13.86
C PRO A 115 4.65 16.19 13.86
N PRO A 116 5.58 16.64 12.98
CA PRO A 116 6.96 16.18 13.00
C PRO A 116 7.60 16.42 14.37
N PRO A 117 8.44 15.50 14.88
CA PRO A 117 9.16 15.73 16.13
C PRO A 117 9.98 17.01 15.97
N VAL A 118 9.66 17.99 16.82
CA VAL A 118 10.40 19.25 16.93
C VAL A 118 11.89 18.93 17.07
N SER A 119 12.72 19.66 16.33
CA SER A 119 14.18 19.55 16.39
C SER A 119 14.63 19.57 17.85
N PHE A 120 15.09 18.43 18.37
CA PHE A 120 15.56 18.32 19.73
C PHE A 120 16.77 19.25 19.92
N SER A 121 16.61 20.27 20.77
CA SER A 121 17.76 21.02 21.29
C SER A 121 18.60 20.08 22.16
N PRO A 122 19.94 20.17 22.13
CA PRO A 122 20.83 19.09 22.58
C PRO A 122 20.96 18.93 24.11
N ASN A 123 20.01 19.42 24.92
CA ASN A 123 20.18 19.48 26.37
C ASN A 123 19.11 18.81 27.24
N ASP A 124 18.16 18.06 26.67
CA ASP A 124 17.21 17.29 27.48
C ASP A 124 17.40 15.79 27.33
N LEU A 125 17.93 15.18 28.38
CA LEU A 125 18.03 13.74 28.58
C LEU A 125 16.63 13.18 28.89
N SER A 126 15.87 12.78 27.86
CA SER A 126 14.72 11.89 28.04
C SER A 126 14.90 10.62 27.20
N PRO A 127 14.75 9.41 27.78
CA PRO A 127 15.01 8.16 27.07
C PRO A 127 13.71 7.65 26.43
N SER A 128 13.27 8.28 25.34
CA SER A 128 12.23 7.69 24.49
C SER A 128 12.91 7.02 23.29
N PRO A 129 12.75 5.69 23.10
CA PRO A 129 13.43 4.95 22.04
C PRO A 129 12.71 5.12 20.71
N VAL A 130 12.56 6.35 20.23
CA VAL A 130 12.05 6.62 18.88
C VAL A 130 13.22 6.44 17.91
N ARG A 131 13.53 5.18 17.58
CA ARG A 131 14.47 4.89 16.50
C ARG A 131 13.84 5.42 15.20
N PRO A 132 14.52 6.31 14.45
CA PRO A 132 14.00 6.76 13.16
C PRO A 132 13.88 5.59 12.18
N HIS A 133 12.85 5.62 11.33
CA HIS A 133 12.62 4.62 10.28
C HIS A 133 13.90 4.41 9.45
N PRO A 134 14.28 3.16 9.13
CA PRO A 134 15.55 2.85 8.46
C PRO A 134 15.73 3.54 7.10
N GLU A 135 14.63 3.89 6.42
CA GLU A 135 14.65 4.61 5.14
C GLU A 135 14.66 6.14 5.26
N ARG A 136 14.76 6.69 6.49
CA ARG A 136 14.78 8.13 6.69
C ARG A 136 16.08 8.70 6.13
N ILE A 137 16.01 9.32 4.95
CA ILE A 137 17.14 10.02 4.34
C ILE A 137 17.59 11.11 5.32
N ALA A 138 18.83 10.99 5.81
CA ALA A 138 19.42 12.00 6.69
C ALA A 138 19.40 13.36 5.96
N PRO A 139 18.94 14.44 6.59
CA PRO A 139 18.89 15.77 5.96
C PRO A 139 20.23 16.18 5.34
N ALA A 140 21.34 15.79 5.97
CA ALA A 140 22.70 16.04 5.49
C ALA A 140 23.02 15.44 4.11
N LEU A 141 22.36 14.35 3.69
CA LEU A 141 22.53 13.77 2.35
C LEU A 141 21.74 14.53 1.29
N ARG A 142 20.62 15.18 1.67
CA ARG A 142 19.81 16.01 0.76
C ARG A 142 20.56 17.27 0.34
N ASP A 143 21.22 17.93 1.28
CA ASP A 143 22.01 19.14 0.99
C ASP A 143 23.25 18.83 0.14
N ARG A 144 23.87 17.65 0.35
CA ARG A 144 25.00 17.21 -0.47
C ARG A 144 24.60 16.96 -1.92
N ALA A 145 23.45 16.33 -2.16
CA ALA A 145 22.94 16.08 -3.51
C ALA A 145 22.67 17.40 -4.28
N ILE A 146 22.06 18.39 -3.63
CA ILE A 146 21.77 19.69 -4.25
C ILE A 146 23.07 20.48 -4.52
N SER A 147 24.06 20.40 -3.62
CA SER A 147 25.36 21.05 -3.83
C SER A 147 26.16 20.47 -4.99
N SER A 148 26.00 19.17 -5.27
CA SER A 148 26.68 18.49 -6.37
C SER A 148 26.12 18.88 -7.74
N LEU A 149 24.81 19.15 -7.84
CA LEU A 149 24.16 19.58 -9.10
C LEU A 149 24.55 21.00 -9.54
N ASN A 150 24.91 21.90 -8.60
CA ASN A 150 25.25 23.29 -8.93
C ASN A 150 26.71 23.49 -9.39
N LYS A 151 27.59 22.49 -9.30
CA LYS A 151 29.01 22.63 -9.68
C LYS A 151 29.33 22.32 -11.14
N GLU A 152 28.42 21.73 -11.91
CA GLU A 152 28.68 21.29 -13.28
C GLU A 152 28.35 22.34 -14.37
N GLY A 153 27.88 23.53 -14.00
CA GLY A 153 27.25 24.47 -14.94
C GLY A 153 27.97 25.80 -15.21
N THR A 154 29.27 26.00 -14.90
CA THR A 154 29.91 27.29 -15.21
C THR A 154 31.43 27.23 -15.40
N SER A 155 31.87 26.91 -16.62
CA SER A 155 33.15 27.42 -17.16
C SER A 155 33.24 27.23 -18.68
N GLU A 156 32.52 28.07 -19.44
CA GLU A 156 32.88 28.46 -20.80
C GLU A 156 32.98 29.99 -20.83
N THR A 157 34.14 30.53 -21.22
CA THR A 157 34.34 31.74 -22.05
C THR A 157 35.79 32.25 -21.94
N GLY A 158 36.46 32.50 -23.10
CA GLY A 158 37.53 33.52 -23.18
C GLY A 158 38.85 33.19 -23.90
N LYS A 159 38.82 33.10 -25.24
CA LYS A 159 39.63 33.84 -26.25
C LYS A 159 41.16 34.05 -26.07
N ALA A 160 41.96 33.69 -27.10
CA ALA A 160 42.78 34.60 -27.96
C ALA A 160 44.15 34.04 -28.48
N THR A 161 44.27 33.97 -29.82
CA THR A 161 45.39 34.35 -30.74
C THR A 161 46.88 34.00 -30.49
N GLY A 162 47.55 33.63 -31.61
CA GLY A 162 49.00 33.76 -31.89
C GLY A 162 49.77 32.45 -31.71
N THR A 163 50.56 31.92 -32.65
CA THR A 163 51.22 32.40 -33.88
C THR A 163 51.41 31.22 -34.82
#